data_AF-H2FXQ7-F1
#
_entry.id   AF-H2FXQ7-F1
#
_cell.length_a   1.000
_cell.length_b   1.000
_cell.length_c   1.000
_cell.angle_alpha   90.00
_cell.angle_beta   90.00
_cell.angle_gamma   90.00
#
_symmetry.space_group_name_H-M   'P 1'
#
loop_
_entity.id
_entity.type
_entity.pdbx_description
1 polymer ?
#
loop_
_entity_poly.entity_id
_entity_poly.type
_entity_poly.pdbx_seq_one_letter_code
_entity_poly.pdbx_strand_id
1 'polypeptide(L)'
;MSEHDYRELVSALRRILDHYGVDYRQSPPSYDYNTLYDHQCRLILEEVATSWQQHYGYRPSPGALQKALFAAEHSRAFSPPWYKRWWQRLRR
;
A
#
# COMPACT_ATOMS: atom_id res chain seq x y z
N MET A 1 -10.15 7.17 15.30
CA MET A 1 -8.97 7.51 14.49
C MET A 1 -9.16 8.92 13.99
N SER A 2 -8.15 9.79 14.16
CA SER A 2 -8.25 11.18 13.73
C SER A 2 -8.08 11.31 12.20
N GLU A 3 -8.42 12.45 11.62
CA GLU A 3 -8.16 12.72 10.21
C GLU A 3 -6.65 12.75 9.90
N HIS A 4 -5.84 13.23 10.85
CA HIS A 4 -4.40 13.23 10.74
C HIS A 4 -3.85 11.81 10.68
N ASP A 5 -4.26 10.94 11.60
CA ASP A 5 -3.86 9.52 11.65
C ASP A 5 -4.23 8.82 10.33
N TYR A 6 -5.42 9.12 9.78
CA TYR A 6 -5.86 8.55 8.51
C TYR A 6 -4.94 8.96 7.35
N ARG A 7 -4.55 10.24 7.28
CA ARG A 7 -3.65 10.74 6.23
C ARG A 7 -2.24 10.15 6.37
N GLU A 8 -1.76 9.97 7.59
CA GLU A 8 -0.48 9.30 7.85
C GLU A 8 -0.55 7.82 7.44
N LEU A 9 -1.66 7.14 7.73
CA LEU A 9 -1.90 5.74 7.37
C LEU A 9 -1.90 5.54 5.85
N VAL A 10 -2.61 6.41 5.12
CA VAL A 10 -2.59 6.44 3.66
C VAL A 10 -1.17 6.65 3.12
N SER A 11 -0.41 7.57 3.73
CA SER A 11 0.96 7.87 3.31
C SER A 11 1.92 6.70 3.56
N ALA A 12 1.77 5.99 4.69
CA ALA A 12 2.55 4.80 5.02
C ALA A 12 2.27 3.66 4.04
N LEU A 13 0.99 3.37 3.77
CA LEU A 13 0.56 2.35 2.81
C LEU A 13 1.07 2.66 1.41
N ARG A 14 1.00 3.91 0.97
CA ARG A 14 1.54 4.32 -0.34
C ARG A 14 3.04 4.04 -0.45
N ARG A 15 3.83 4.37 0.57
CA ARG A 15 5.27 4.11 0.58
C ARG A 15 5.58 2.62 0.47
N ILE A 16 4.81 1.78 1.15
CA ILE A 16 4.97 0.32 1.13
C ILE A 16 4.59 -0.25 -0.24
N LEU A 17 3.48 0.19 -0.82
CA LEU A 17 3.06 -0.19 -2.17
C LEU A 17 4.10 0.23 -3.23
N ASP A 18 4.69 1.42 -3.08
CA ASP A 18 5.80 1.89 -3.91
C ASP A 18 7.06 1.05 -3.73
N HIS A 19 7.41 0.72 -2.49
CA HIS A 19 8.59 -0.08 -2.18
C HIS A 19 8.52 -1.49 -2.79
N TYR A 20 7.40 -2.19 -2.60
CA TYR A 20 7.20 -3.54 -3.12
C TYR A 20 6.78 -3.59 -4.59
N GLY A 21 6.48 -2.43 -5.21
CA GLY A 21 6.10 -2.37 -6.61
C GLY A 21 4.79 -3.09 -6.94
N VAL A 22 3.88 -3.22 -5.96
CA VAL A 22 2.58 -3.88 -6.15
C VAL A 22 1.78 -3.12 -7.20
N ASP A 23 1.37 -3.81 -8.28
CA ASP A 23 0.59 -3.22 -9.37
C ASP A 23 -0.75 -3.95 -9.52
N TYR A 24 -1.82 -3.33 -9.02
CA TYR A 24 -3.17 -3.89 -9.11
C TYR A 24 -3.65 -4.04 -10.57
N ARG A 25 -3.10 -3.24 -11.50
CA ARG A 25 -3.53 -3.22 -12.91
C ARG A 25 -3.08 -4.47 -13.67
N GLN A 26 -2.07 -5.16 -13.15
CA GLN A 26 -1.58 -6.42 -13.72
C GLN A 26 -2.28 -7.64 -13.12
N SER A 27 -3.10 -7.45 -12.07
CA SER A 27 -3.84 -8.55 -11.47
C SER A 27 -5.14 -8.80 -12.24
N PRO A 28 -5.50 -10.07 -12.51
CA PRO A 28 -6.82 -10.39 -13.01
C PRO A 28 -7.88 -9.97 -11.98
N PRO A 29 -9.09 -9.60 -12.42
CA PRO A 29 -10.20 -9.35 -11.50
C PRO A 29 -10.51 -10.63 -10.71
N SER A 30 -10.59 -10.50 -9.38
CA SER A 30 -10.92 -11.60 -8.47
C SER A 30 -12.16 -11.25 -7.66
N TYR A 31 -13.08 -12.20 -7.59
CA TYR A 31 -14.25 -12.16 -6.72
C TYR A 31 -14.10 -13.10 -5.51
N ASP A 32 -13.06 -13.92 -5.51
CA ASP A 32 -12.75 -14.96 -4.51
C ASP A 32 -11.54 -14.63 -3.63
N TYR A 33 -10.90 -13.48 -3.84
CA TYR A 33 -9.74 -12.97 -3.08
C TYR A 33 -8.49 -13.88 -3.12
N ASN A 34 -8.32 -14.65 -4.19
CA ASN A 34 -7.23 -15.62 -4.36
C ASN A 34 -6.15 -15.17 -5.35
N THR A 35 -6.12 -13.90 -5.75
CA THR A 35 -5.02 -13.44 -6.63
C THR A 35 -3.77 -13.13 -5.85
N LEU A 36 -2.62 -13.19 -6.53
CA LEU A 36 -1.34 -12.77 -5.96
C LEU A 36 -1.44 -11.37 -5.33
N TYR A 37 -2.17 -10.46 -5.98
CA TYR A 37 -2.44 -9.13 -5.47
C TYR A 37 -3.21 -9.15 -4.14
N ASP A 38 -4.28 -9.95 -4.03
CA ASP A 38 -5.05 -10.08 -2.77
C ASP A 38 -4.17 -10.60 -1.62
N HIS A 39 -3.30 -11.57 -1.92
CA HIS A 39 -2.33 -12.08 -0.96
C HIS A 39 -1.32 -11.01 -0.53
N GLN A 40 -0.79 -10.23 -1.48
CA GLN A 40 0.12 -9.12 -1.19
C GLN A 40 -0.55 -8.05 -0.34
N CYS A 41 -1.77 -7.66 -0.68
CA CYS A 41 -2.56 -6.69 0.08
C CYS A 41 -2.81 -7.17 1.50
N ARG A 42 -3.13 -8.45 1.70
CA ARG A 42 -3.34 -9.03 3.04
C ARG A 42 -2.08 -8.91 3.91
N LEU A 43 -0.92 -9.27 3.36
CA LEU A 43 0.37 -9.18 4.05
C LEU A 43 0.73 -7.72 4.39
N ILE A 44 0.56 -6.81 3.44
CA ILE A 44 0.83 -5.37 3.63
C ILE A 44 -0.08 -4.79 4.73
N LEU A 45 -1.37 -5.11 4.71
CA LEU A 45 -2.30 -4.64 5.73
C LEU A 45 -1.93 -5.16 7.12
N GLU A 46 -1.48 -6.40 7.23
CA GLU A 46 -1.05 -7.00 8.50
C GLU A 46 0.24 -6.35 9.02
N GLU A 47 1.23 -6.13 8.16
CA GLU A 47 2.48 -5.46 8.49
C GLU A 47 2.24 -4.01 8.96
N VAL A 48 1.40 -3.26 8.23
CA VAL A 48 1.04 -1.90 8.61
C VAL A 48 0.27 -1.87 9.91
N ALA A 49 -0.72 -2.75 10.10
CA ALA A 49 -1.49 -2.80 11.33
C ALA A 49 -0.61 -3.08 12.55
N THR A 50 0.36 -3.98 12.39
CA THR A 50 1.33 -4.34 13.45
C THR A 50 2.26 -3.17 13.75
N SER A 51 2.84 -2.55 12.72
CA SER A 51 3.72 -1.40 12.87
C SER A 51 3.00 -0.20 13.49
N TRP A 52 1.74 0.03 13.11
CA TRP A 52 0.90 1.09 13.65
C TRP A 52 0.58 0.87 15.13
N GLN A 53 0.25 -0.36 15.50
CA GLN A 53 0.01 -0.73 16.89
C GLN A 53 1.25 -0.55 17.76
N GLN A 54 2.43 -0.88 17.24
CA GLN A 54 3.69 -0.65 17.95
C GLN A 54 4.00 0.84 18.13
N HIS A 55 3.69 1.68 17.14
CA HIS A 55 4.01 3.10 17.18
C HIS A 55 3.01 3.93 18.01
N TYR A 56 1.71 3.72 17.81
CA TYR A 56 0.65 4.53 18.42
C TYR A 56 -0.09 3.82 19.57
N GLY A 57 0.25 2.56 19.86
CA GLY A 57 -0.36 1.79 20.95
C GLY A 57 -1.76 1.22 20.65
N TYR A 58 -2.29 1.43 19.44
CA TYR A 58 -3.59 0.90 19.02
C TYR A 58 -3.54 0.38 17.59
N ARG A 59 -4.36 -0.64 17.31
CA ARG A 59 -4.49 -1.22 15.97
C ARG A 59 -5.63 -0.53 15.21
N PRO A 60 -5.40 0.02 14.00
CA PRO A 60 -6.47 0.53 13.17
C PRO A 60 -7.48 -0.57 12.82
N SER A 61 -8.76 -0.21 12.65
CA SER A 61 -9.78 -1.21 12.30
C SER A 61 -9.55 -1.75 10.88
N PRO A 62 -9.95 -3.01 10.58
CA PRO A 62 -9.80 -3.58 9.24
C PRO A 62 -10.43 -2.73 8.13
N GLY A 63 -11.59 -2.14 8.39
CA GLY A 63 -12.25 -1.25 7.43
C GLY A 63 -11.48 0.07 7.21
N ALA A 64 -10.85 0.62 8.25
CA ALA A 64 -10.02 1.81 8.11
C ALA A 64 -8.75 1.53 7.29
N LEU A 65 -8.14 0.37 7.51
CA LEU A 65 -6.97 -0.11 6.75
C LEU A 65 -7.29 -0.30 5.27
N GLN A 66 -8.38 -1.01 4.95
CA GLN A 66 -8.82 -1.20 3.56
C GLN A 66 -9.15 0.12 2.88
N LYS A 67 -9.87 1.02 3.56
CA LYS A 67 -10.17 2.35 3.02
C LYS A 67 -8.91 3.16 2.74
N ALA A 68 -7.93 3.10 3.66
CA ALA A 68 -6.65 3.78 3.49
C ALA A 68 -5.81 3.15 2.35
N LEU A 69 -5.86 1.83 2.18
CA LEU A 69 -5.20 1.13 1.07
C LEU A 69 -5.76 1.58 -0.28
N PHE A 70 -7.08 1.58 -0.45
CA PHE A 70 -7.70 2.07 -1.69
C PHE A 70 -7.40 3.55 -1.94
N ALA A 71 -7.39 4.39 -0.91
CA ALA A 71 -7.01 5.80 -1.04
C ALA A 71 -5.53 5.94 -1.44
N ALA A 72 -4.64 5.12 -0.88
CA ALA A 72 -3.23 5.09 -1.24
C ALA A 72 -3.06 4.70 -2.71
N GLU A 73 -3.75 3.66 -3.17
CA GLU A 73 -3.73 3.22 -4.56
C GLU A 73 -4.30 4.25 -5.53
N HIS A 74 -5.43 4.88 -5.19
CA HIS A 74 -6.06 5.89 -6.03
C HIS A 74 -5.19 7.15 -6.14
N SER A 75 -4.55 7.57 -5.05
CA SER A 75 -3.64 8.72 -5.02
C SER A 75 -2.28 8.45 -5.70
N ARG A 76 -2.00 7.20 -6.07
CA ARG A 76 -0.70 6.76 -6.56
C ARG A 76 -0.63 6.87 -8.09
N ALA A 77 0.18 7.79 -8.57
CA ALA A 77 0.81 7.62 -9.88
C ALA A 77 1.88 6.53 -9.73
N PHE A 78 1.66 5.33 -10.28
CA PHE A 78 2.60 4.21 -10.19
C PHE A 78 4.02 4.67 -10.56
N SER A 79 4.90 4.80 -9.57
CA SER A 79 6.28 5.26 -9.76
C SER A 79 7.22 4.47 -8.85
N PRO A 80 7.45 3.18 -9.16
CA PRO A 80 8.33 2.35 -8.36
C PRO A 80 9.73 2.97 -8.26
N PRO A 81 10.45 2.81 -7.14
CA PRO A 81 11.80 3.35 -6.96
C PRO A 81 12.78 2.85 -8.04
N TRP A 82 12.62 1.60 -8.48
CA TRP A 82 13.42 1.02 -9.56
C TRP A 82 13.12 1.62 -10.92
N TYR A 83 11.90 2.13 -11.16
CA TYR A 83 11.54 2.80 -12.41
C TYR A 83 12.40 4.04 -12.64
N LYS A 84 12.54 4.89 -11.61
CA LYS A 84 13.44 6.07 -11.68
C LYS A 84 14.90 5.68 -11.93
N ARG A 85 15.39 4.63 -11.27
CA ARG A 85 16.76 4.12 -11.47
C ARG A 85 16.98 3.61 -12.91
N TRP A 86 16.00 2.91 -13.47
CA TRP A 86 16.05 2.40 -14.84
C TRP A 86 16.05 3.53 -15.87
N TRP A 87 15.18 4.53 -15.70
CA TRP A 87 15.14 5.73 -16.55
C TRP A 87 16.42 6.56 -16.49
N GLN A 88 17.06 6.68 -15.32
CA GLN A 88 18.37 7.34 -15.19
C GLN A 88 19.49 6.56 -15.88
N ARG A 89 19.40 5.23 -15.89
CA ARG A 89 20.37 4.36 -16.58
C ARG A 89 20.23 4.41 -18.10
N LEU A 90 19.02 4.58 -18.63
CA LEU A 90 18.75 4.75 -20.07
C LEU A 90 19.13 6.13 -20.63
N ARG A 91 19.27 7.15 -19.77
CA ARG A 91 19.68 8.51 -20.16
C ARG A 91 21.20 8.74 -20.10
N ARG A 92 21.98 7.73 -19.71
CA ARG A 92 23.45 7.73 -19.76
C ARG A 92 23.92 6.91 -20.95
#